data_AF-A3MVM6-F1
#
_entry.id   AF-A3MVM6-F1
#
_cell.length_a   1.000
_cell.length_b   1.000
_cell.length_c   1.000
_cell.angle_alpha   90.00
_cell.angle_beta   90.00
_cell.angle_gamma   90.00
#
_symmetry.space_group_name_H-M   'P 1'
#
loop_
_entity.id
_entity.type
_entity.pdbx_description
1 polymer ?
#
loop_
_entity_poly.entity_id
_entity_poly.type
_entity_poly.pdbx_seq_one_letter_code
_entity_poly.pdbx_strand_id
1 'polypeptide(L)'
;MPRRKSQEASSAEVCVNLENVERFLNFVYFYKANAVSILVSGRELAGADVGSLAELFNSYVSGLKVKGGKSRREGECGDWQSLDPKDFEVCGKRLSSDELVEMKEYLKWSSRPYKLKTSEVFKTSCGIAKLAEAADRIMRVRIGDVNYVMVIEVPPEKIHERMRMAEVNRRFFEMARGDLGFTELFVLANALLVQTLGGNCNVPARLVLIRDPYYTSLPLSASSLCREKEFAQFYLDLVRARSGYTSYVASALLRYLQTGDVGELYAIVRNMTQSRRLTSAERDAVSRLVARI
;
A
#
# COMPACT_ATOMS: atom_id res chain seq x y z
N MET A 1 -45.38 29.79 31.92
CA MET A 1 -44.66 28.57 31.46
C MET A 1 -43.41 29.00 30.69
N PRO A 2 -42.19 28.78 31.20
CA PRO A 2 -40.98 29.10 30.46
C PRO A 2 -40.62 27.95 29.50
N ARG A 3 -40.31 28.31 28.25
CA ARG A 3 -39.80 27.40 27.21
C ARG A 3 -38.54 26.69 27.72
N ARG A 4 -38.59 25.35 27.78
CA ARG A 4 -37.39 24.51 27.94
C ARG A 4 -36.43 24.82 26.79
N LYS A 5 -35.35 25.54 27.09
CA LYS A 5 -34.14 25.52 26.25
C LYS A 5 -33.68 24.07 26.21
N SER A 6 -33.87 23.43 25.06
CA SER A 6 -33.10 22.25 24.69
C SER A 6 -31.63 22.65 24.73
N GLN A 7 -30.95 22.35 25.83
CA GLN A 7 -29.50 22.24 25.84
C GLN A 7 -29.17 21.12 24.86
N GLU A 8 -28.87 21.49 23.62
CA GLU A 8 -28.12 20.67 22.70
C GLU A 8 -26.84 20.27 23.43
N ALA A 9 -26.76 18.99 23.82
CA ALA A 9 -25.48 18.37 24.07
C ALA A 9 -24.71 18.49 22.76
N SER A 10 -23.80 19.47 22.67
CA SER A 10 -22.83 19.53 21.59
C SER A 10 -22.09 18.20 21.64
N SER A 11 -22.39 17.31 20.69
CA SER A 11 -21.53 16.17 20.43
C SER A 11 -20.17 16.77 20.07
N ALA A 12 -19.19 16.65 20.96
CA ALA A 12 -17.86 17.20 20.72
C ALA A 12 -17.36 16.68 19.37
N GLU A 13 -17.28 17.57 18.38
CA GLU A 13 -16.75 17.23 17.06
C GLU A 13 -15.26 16.88 17.25
N VAL A 14 -14.85 15.69 16.84
CA VAL A 14 -13.48 15.21 16.95
C VAL A 14 -12.72 15.61 15.69
N CYS A 15 -11.77 16.52 15.85
CA CYS A 15 -10.85 16.86 14.77
C CYS A 15 -9.65 15.90 14.76
N VAL A 16 -9.42 15.25 13.61
CA VAL A 16 -8.24 14.44 13.33
C VAL A 16 -7.28 15.26 12.45
N ASN A 17 -6.08 15.52 12.96
CA ASN A 17 -5.03 16.33 12.33
C ASN A 17 -3.67 15.63 12.49
N LEU A 18 -2.58 16.26 12.02
CA LEU A 18 -1.24 15.66 12.07
C LEU A 18 -0.73 15.38 13.49
N GLU A 19 -1.26 16.04 14.51
CA GLU A 19 -0.85 15.87 15.90
C GLU A 19 -1.47 14.62 16.55
N ASN A 20 -2.59 14.13 16.03
CA ASN A 20 -3.34 13.04 16.65
C ASN A 20 -3.73 11.90 15.70
N VAL A 21 -3.44 12.02 14.40
CA VAL A 21 -3.78 11.01 13.37
C VAL A 21 -3.26 9.62 13.69
N GLU A 22 -2.14 9.50 14.40
CA GLU A 22 -1.58 8.22 14.85
C GLU A 22 -2.59 7.36 15.64
N ARG A 23 -3.48 8.01 16.42
CA ARG A 23 -4.48 7.33 17.25
C ARG A 23 -5.61 6.73 16.43
N PHE A 24 -5.70 7.12 15.16
CA PHE A 24 -6.76 6.77 14.23
C PHE A 24 -6.26 5.90 13.07
N LEU A 25 -4.98 5.46 13.08
CA LEU A 25 -4.41 4.62 12.01
C LEU A 25 -5.04 3.23 11.89
N ASN A 26 -5.80 2.79 12.90
CA ASN A 26 -6.60 1.56 12.81
C ASN A 26 -7.80 1.69 11.86
N PHE A 27 -8.13 2.90 11.39
CA PHE A 27 -9.16 3.13 10.40
C PHE A 27 -8.53 3.24 9.00
N VAL A 28 -9.05 2.49 8.02
CA VAL A 28 -8.51 2.41 6.65
C VAL A 28 -8.33 3.79 6.03
N TYR A 29 -9.23 4.72 6.29
CA TYR A 29 -9.14 6.09 5.77
C TYR A 29 -7.82 6.79 6.18
N PHE A 30 -7.48 6.78 7.47
CA PHE A 30 -6.24 7.41 7.96
C PHE A 30 -5.02 6.55 7.67
N TYR A 31 -5.17 5.23 7.67
CA TYR A 31 -4.12 4.32 7.22
C TYR A 31 -3.68 4.62 5.78
N LYS A 32 -4.64 4.80 4.86
CA LYS A 32 -4.37 5.17 3.46
C LYS A 32 -3.57 6.47 3.37
N ALA A 33 -3.99 7.51 4.09
CA ALA A 33 -3.27 8.78 4.12
C ALA A 33 -1.83 8.62 4.64
N ASN A 34 -1.65 7.83 5.71
CA ASN A 34 -0.34 7.53 6.28
C ASN A 34 0.55 6.72 5.33
N ALA A 35 -0.02 5.72 4.65
CA ALA A 35 0.70 4.92 3.66
C ALA A 35 1.20 5.76 2.49
N VAL A 36 0.43 6.75 2.02
CA VAL A 36 0.90 7.72 1.02
C VAL A 36 2.05 8.56 1.57
N SER A 37 1.94 9.05 2.81
CA SER A 37 3.03 9.82 3.44
C SER A 37 4.33 9.03 3.49
N ILE A 38 4.27 7.75 3.89
CA ILE A 38 5.42 6.85 3.92
C ILE A 38 5.95 6.59 2.49
N LEU A 39 5.07 6.39 1.52
CA LEU A 39 5.45 6.15 0.13
C LEU A 39 6.23 7.33 -0.47
N VAL A 40 5.79 8.57 -0.23
CA VAL A 40 6.40 9.76 -0.85
C VAL A 40 7.58 10.32 -0.05
N SER A 41 7.55 10.21 1.27
CA SER A 41 8.52 10.85 2.16
C SER A 41 9.37 9.89 3.00
N GLY A 42 9.00 8.60 3.06
CA GLY A 42 9.61 7.63 3.96
C GLY A 42 9.27 7.84 5.45
N ARG A 43 8.37 8.78 5.76
CA ARG A 43 7.96 9.14 7.14
C ARG A 43 6.47 8.94 7.35
N GLU A 44 6.09 8.72 8.60
CA GLU A 44 4.69 8.72 9.00
C GLU A 44 4.08 10.10 8.86
N LEU A 45 2.76 10.11 8.68
CA LEU A 45 1.98 11.34 8.59
C LEU A 45 1.96 12.11 9.91
N ALA A 46 1.97 11.39 11.04
CA ALA A 46 2.05 11.99 12.36
C ALA A 46 3.40 12.72 12.53
N GLY A 47 3.34 14.03 12.82
CA GLY A 47 4.55 14.86 12.96
C GLY A 47 5.32 15.12 11.66
N ALA A 48 4.73 14.88 10.49
CA ALA A 48 5.35 15.21 9.21
C ALA A 48 5.54 16.73 9.05
N ASP A 49 6.69 17.14 8.50
CA ASP A 49 6.87 18.52 8.04
C ASP A 49 6.01 18.76 6.80
N VAL A 50 5.03 19.63 6.93
CA VAL A 50 3.99 19.84 5.91
C VAL A 50 4.56 20.39 4.61
N GLY A 51 5.52 21.32 4.70
CA GLY A 51 6.18 21.90 3.53
C GLY A 51 6.90 20.83 2.72
N SER A 52 7.77 20.05 3.37
CA SER A 52 8.50 18.94 2.75
C SER A 52 7.56 17.86 2.21
N LEU A 53 6.50 17.52 2.95
CA LEU A 53 5.53 16.51 2.51
C LEU A 53 4.79 16.95 1.23
N ALA A 54 4.35 18.21 1.16
CA ALA A 54 3.69 18.76 -0.01
C ALA A 54 4.60 18.78 -1.23
N GLU A 55 5.86 19.22 -1.08
CA GLU A 55 6.85 19.21 -2.16
C GLU A 55 7.13 17.80 -2.69
N LEU A 56 7.38 16.84 -1.80
CA LEU A 56 7.67 15.45 -2.16
C LEU A 56 6.46 14.78 -2.81
N PHE A 57 5.25 15.01 -2.28
CA PHE A 57 4.02 14.50 -2.86
C PHE A 57 3.78 15.06 -4.26
N ASN A 58 3.87 16.38 -4.43
CA ASN A 58 3.62 17.04 -5.71
C ASN A 58 4.65 16.63 -6.77
N SER A 59 5.92 16.47 -6.38
CA SER A 59 6.97 15.93 -7.25
C SER A 59 6.68 14.49 -7.66
N TYR A 60 6.27 13.65 -6.71
CA TYR A 60 5.88 12.26 -6.97
C TYR A 60 4.71 12.17 -7.95
N VAL A 61 3.62 12.93 -7.70
CA VAL A 61 2.42 12.94 -8.55
C VAL A 61 2.72 13.50 -9.94
N SER A 62 3.55 14.54 -10.05
CA SER A 62 3.95 15.11 -11.35
C SER A 62 4.72 14.10 -12.21
N GLY A 63 5.49 13.21 -11.59
CA GLY A 63 6.16 12.10 -12.26
C GLY A 63 5.20 10.98 -12.71
N LEU A 64 4.01 10.91 -12.12
CA LEU A 64 2.98 9.95 -12.50
C LEU A 64 2.14 10.54 -13.65
N LYS A 65 2.15 9.90 -14.83
CA LYS A 65 1.24 10.22 -15.95
C LYS A 65 -0.22 9.81 -15.66
N VAL A 66 -0.74 10.11 -14.47
CA VAL A 66 -2.11 9.78 -14.07
C VAL A 66 -3.03 10.84 -14.66
N LYS A 67 -3.85 10.43 -15.63
CA LYS A 67 -4.90 11.30 -16.19
C LYS A 67 -5.89 11.66 -15.09
N GLY A 68 -6.08 12.95 -14.86
CA GLY A 68 -7.03 13.47 -13.86
C GLY A 68 -8.43 12.93 -14.10
N GLY A 69 -9.00 12.30 -13.09
CA GLY A 69 -10.44 12.12 -12.99
C GLY A 69 -11.04 13.43 -12.51
N LYS A 70 -12.18 13.84 -13.08
CA LYS A 70 -12.91 15.02 -12.61
C LYS A 70 -13.29 14.82 -11.13
N SER A 71 -12.74 15.66 -10.25
CA SER A 71 -13.24 15.80 -8.88
C SER A 71 -14.64 16.45 -8.89
N ARG A 72 -15.46 16.08 -7.91
CA ARG A 72 -16.88 16.44 -7.72
C ARG A 72 -16.99 17.79 -6.97
N ARG A 73 -18.15 18.07 -6.38
CA ARG A 73 -18.85 19.38 -6.27
C ARG A 73 -18.17 20.40 -5.33
N GLU A 74 -18.54 21.67 -5.53
CA GLU A 74 -18.22 22.82 -4.66
C GLU A 74 -18.37 22.47 -3.16
N GLY A 75 -17.30 22.67 -2.39
CA GLY A 75 -17.21 22.37 -0.95
C GLY A 75 -16.37 21.14 -0.60
N GLU A 76 -15.95 20.33 -1.59
CA GLU A 76 -14.99 19.26 -1.41
C GLU A 76 -13.55 19.82 -1.37
N CYS A 77 -12.69 19.23 -0.54
CA CYS A 77 -11.25 19.47 -0.60
C CYS A 77 -10.80 19.33 -2.05
N GLY A 78 -10.04 20.30 -2.56
CA GLY A 78 -9.64 20.36 -3.98
C GLY A 78 -8.95 19.08 -4.48
N ASP A 79 -8.58 19.06 -5.76
CA ASP A 79 -8.00 17.89 -6.42
C ASP A 79 -6.86 17.25 -5.60
N TRP A 80 -6.89 15.92 -5.44
CA TRP A 80 -5.85 15.14 -4.77
C TRP A 80 -4.50 15.24 -5.48
N GLN A 81 -4.49 15.65 -6.75
CA GLN A 81 -3.27 15.76 -7.55
C GLN A 81 -2.30 16.85 -7.07
N SER A 82 -2.74 17.74 -6.17
CA SER A 82 -1.87 18.73 -5.56
C SER A 82 -2.13 18.89 -4.07
N LEU A 83 -1.05 19.04 -3.32
CA LEU A 83 -1.05 19.31 -1.90
C LEU A 83 -0.44 20.69 -1.66
N ASP A 84 -1.17 21.56 -0.97
CA ASP A 84 -0.68 22.84 -0.47
C ASP A 84 -0.54 22.75 1.05
N PRO A 85 0.49 23.32 1.68
CA PRO A 85 0.59 23.33 3.14
C PRO A 85 -0.66 23.83 3.87
N LYS A 86 -1.39 24.78 3.27
CA LYS A 86 -2.66 25.30 3.81
C LYS A 86 -3.76 24.25 3.90
N ASP A 87 -3.67 23.17 3.13
CA ASP A 87 -4.63 22.07 3.19
C ASP A 87 -4.64 21.37 4.57
N PHE A 88 -3.58 21.55 5.38
CA PHE A 88 -3.46 20.95 6.71
C PHE A 88 -3.87 21.87 7.86
N GLU A 89 -4.01 23.17 7.61
CA GLU A 89 -4.24 24.18 8.66
C GLU A 89 -5.64 24.08 9.28
N VAL A 90 -6.65 23.76 8.47
CA VAL A 90 -8.06 23.80 8.89
C VAL A 90 -8.69 22.42 8.89
N CYS A 91 -9.28 22.06 10.02
CA CYS A 91 -10.05 20.83 10.20
C CYS A 91 -11.50 20.98 9.70
N GLY A 92 -11.65 21.21 8.40
CA GLY A 92 -12.92 21.60 7.78
C GLY A 92 -13.71 20.44 7.17
N LYS A 93 -13.05 19.33 6.77
CA LYS A 93 -13.71 18.23 6.07
C LYS A 93 -14.42 17.33 7.06
N ARG A 94 -15.75 17.23 6.96
CA ARG A 94 -16.55 16.23 7.70
C ARG A 94 -16.39 14.86 7.05
N LEU A 95 -16.16 13.84 7.87
CA LEU A 95 -16.08 12.45 7.42
C LEU A 95 -17.47 11.81 7.41
N SER A 96 -17.75 11.11 6.32
CA SER A 96 -18.96 10.31 6.14
C SER A 96 -18.87 8.98 6.90
N SER A 97 -20.00 8.29 7.03
CA SER A 97 -20.03 6.96 7.63
C SER A 97 -19.33 5.89 6.77
N ASP A 98 -19.25 6.10 5.47
CA ASP A 98 -18.59 5.18 4.54
C ASP A 98 -17.06 5.30 4.60
N GLU A 99 -16.55 6.47 5.01
CA GLU A 99 -15.12 6.68 5.29
C GLU A 99 -14.70 6.14 6.67
N LEU A 100 -15.66 5.76 7.53
CA LEU A 100 -15.44 5.38 8.93
C LEU A 100 -16.17 4.08 9.32
N VAL A 101 -16.32 3.15 8.37
CA VAL A 101 -17.08 1.90 8.57
C VAL A 101 -16.52 1.09 9.74
N GLU A 102 -15.21 0.98 9.90
CA GLU A 102 -14.61 0.21 11.00
C GLU A 102 -14.80 0.91 12.36
N MET A 103 -14.89 2.24 12.38
CA MET A 103 -15.23 2.98 13.60
C MET A 103 -16.68 2.74 14.01
N LYS A 104 -17.59 2.59 13.03
CA LYS A 104 -18.98 2.19 13.29
C LYS A 104 -19.05 0.78 13.87
N GLU A 105 -18.25 -0.15 13.37
CA GLU A 105 -18.17 -1.53 13.90
C GLU A 105 -17.53 -1.57 15.28
N TYR A 106 -16.43 -0.86 15.51
CA TYR A 106 -15.80 -0.74 16.82
C TYR A 106 -16.75 -0.14 17.87
N LEU A 107 -17.47 0.93 17.52
CA LEU A 107 -18.46 1.54 18.41
C LEU A 107 -19.68 0.63 18.65
N LYS A 108 -20.05 -0.22 17.68
CA LYS A 108 -21.10 -1.25 17.83
C LYS A 108 -20.76 -2.31 18.87
N TRP A 109 -19.48 -2.62 19.07
CA TRP A 109 -19.02 -3.62 20.03
C TRP A 109 -18.78 -3.04 21.43
N SER A 110 -18.76 -1.71 21.58
CA SER A 110 -18.55 -1.04 22.87
C SER A 110 -19.81 -1.06 23.74
N SER A 111 -19.66 -1.27 25.05
CA SER A 111 -20.76 -1.41 26.02
C SER A 111 -21.57 -0.12 26.30
N ARG A 112 -21.38 0.96 25.51
CA ARG A 112 -22.08 2.23 25.69
C ARG A 112 -23.27 2.34 24.73
N PRO A 113 -24.50 2.56 25.23
CA PRO A 113 -25.69 2.68 24.39
C PRO A 113 -25.63 3.92 23.48
N TYR A 114 -25.97 3.69 22.21
CA TYR A 114 -25.89 4.64 21.09
C TYR A 114 -26.58 5.97 21.31
N LYS A 115 -25.82 7.06 21.13
CA LYS A 115 -26.31 8.37 20.66
C LYS A 115 -25.36 9.08 19.68
N LEU A 116 -24.30 8.42 19.20
CA LEU A 116 -23.37 9.02 18.25
C LEU A 116 -23.72 8.59 16.83
N LYS A 117 -24.42 9.47 16.09
CA LYS A 117 -24.36 9.44 14.62
C LYS A 117 -22.88 9.67 14.27
N THR A 118 -22.18 8.64 13.80
CA THR A 118 -20.75 8.78 13.41
C THR A 118 -20.58 9.68 12.18
N SER A 119 -21.62 9.78 11.35
CA SER A 119 -21.74 10.82 10.31
C SER A 119 -21.63 12.19 10.98
N GLU A 120 -20.63 12.98 10.58
CA GLU A 120 -20.42 14.38 11.02
C GLU A 120 -19.80 14.59 12.41
N VAL A 121 -19.50 13.54 13.17
CA VAL A 121 -18.77 13.67 14.45
C VAL A 121 -17.28 13.89 14.23
N PHE A 122 -16.72 13.30 13.17
CA PHE A 122 -15.30 13.39 12.87
C PHE A 122 -15.05 14.37 11.74
N LYS A 123 -14.05 15.22 11.94
CA LYS A 123 -13.53 16.13 10.94
C LYS A 123 -12.05 15.84 10.71
N THR A 124 -11.57 16.16 9.53
CA THR A 124 -10.15 16.07 9.17
C THR A 124 -9.74 17.28 8.34
N SER A 125 -8.43 17.49 8.20
CA SER A 125 -7.90 18.46 7.26
C SER A 125 -8.04 17.99 5.81
N CYS A 126 -8.05 18.95 4.88
CA CYS A 126 -8.10 18.65 3.45
C CYS A 126 -6.85 17.92 2.97
N GLY A 127 -5.69 18.19 3.56
CA GLY A 127 -4.45 17.52 3.21
C GLY A 127 -4.52 16.01 3.48
N ILE A 128 -5.03 15.62 4.66
CA ILE A 128 -5.23 14.20 4.99
C ILE A 128 -6.23 13.56 4.04
N ALA A 129 -7.29 14.29 3.65
CA ALA A 129 -8.28 13.78 2.71
C ALA A 129 -7.72 13.54 1.31
N LYS A 130 -6.95 14.49 0.79
CA LYS A 130 -6.25 14.36 -0.49
C LYS A 130 -5.28 13.18 -0.48
N LEU A 131 -4.54 12.98 0.61
CA LEU A 131 -3.66 11.83 0.76
C LEU A 131 -4.42 10.50 0.79
N ALA A 132 -5.55 10.43 1.50
CA ALA A 132 -6.40 9.24 1.51
C ALA A 132 -6.95 8.92 0.12
N GLU A 133 -7.40 9.93 -0.63
CA GLU A 133 -7.85 9.77 -2.01
C GLU A 133 -6.70 9.37 -2.95
N ALA A 134 -5.52 9.97 -2.78
CA ALA A 134 -4.34 9.65 -3.57
C ALA A 134 -3.97 8.16 -3.44
N ALA A 135 -4.16 7.55 -2.27
CA ALA A 135 -3.92 6.13 -2.06
C ALA A 135 -4.70 5.24 -3.04
N ASP A 136 -5.98 5.55 -3.27
CA ASP A 136 -6.86 4.81 -4.18
C ASP A 136 -6.49 4.97 -5.67
N ARG A 137 -5.58 5.90 -5.97
CA ARG A 137 -5.10 6.18 -7.32
C ARG A 137 -3.69 5.65 -7.54
N ILE A 138 -2.77 5.93 -6.62
CA ILE A 138 -1.34 5.67 -6.80
C ILE A 138 -0.93 4.28 -6.33
N MET A 139 -1.64 3.70 -5.34
CA MET A 139 -1.35 2.38 -4.77
C MET A 139 -2.31 1.30 -5.28
N ARG A 140 -3.03 1.60 -6.37
CA ARG A 140 -4.05 0.74 -6.95
C ARG A 140 -3.44 -0.38 -7.78
N VAL A 141 -3.81 -1.61 -7.45
CA VAL A 141 -3.46 -2.83 -8.18
C VAL A 141 -4.75 -3.53 -8.62
N ARG A 142 -4.81 -3.95 -9.89
CA ARG A 142 -5.96 -4.68 -10.44
C ARG A 142 -5.66 -6.18 -10.45
N ILE A 143 -6.57 -6.98 -9.90
CA ILE A 143 -6.53 -8.45 -10.00
C ILE A 143 -7.88 -8.91 -10.56
N GLY A 144 -7.86 -9.46 -11.77
CA GLY A 144 -9.09 -9.72 -12.53
C GLY A 144 -9.88 -8.42 -12.73
N ASP A 145 -11.13 -8.39 -12.26
CA ASP A 145 -11.99 -7.19 -12.34
C ASP A 145 -12.05 -6.36 -11.06
N VAL A 146 -11.28 -6.75 -10.05
CA VAL A 146 -11.29 -6.10 -8.73
C VAL A 146 -10.05 -5.23 -8.56
N ASN A 147 -10.24 -4.07 -7.93
CA ASN A 147 -9.15 -3.16 -7.59
C ASN A 147 -8.88 -3.21 -6.10
N TYR A 148 -7.61 -3.31 -5.76
CA TYR A 148 -7.11 -3.32 -4.40
C TYR A 148 -6.15 -2.14 -4.23
N VAL A 149 -6.11 -1.57 -3.04
CA VAL A 149 -4.95 -0.80 -2.60
C VAL A 149 -4.00 -1.80 -1.93
N MET A 150 -2.76 -1.85 -2.39
CA MET A 150 -1.74 -2.75 -1.83
C MET A 150 -0.55 -1.98 -1.34
N VAL A 151 0.03 -2.34 -0.20
CA VAL A 151 1.19 -1.65 0.37
C VAL A 151 2.12 -2.67 1.02
N ILE A 152 3.41 -2.59 0.69
CA ILE A 152 4.46 -3.32 1.40
C ILE A 152 4.94 -2.44 2.55
N GLU A 153 4.84 -2.93 3.77
CA GLU A 153 5.27 -2.16 4.93
C GLU A 153 6.08 -2.98 5.94
N VAL A 154 6.85 -2.25 6.74
CA VAL A 154 7.63 -2.76 7.86
C VAL A 154 7.12 -2.13 9.16
N PRO A 155 7.33 -2.77 10.32
CA PRO A 155 6.91 -2.23 11.60
C PRO A 155 7.48 -0.83 11.92
N PRO A 156 6.77 -0.02 12.71
CA PRO A 156 7.19 1.36 13.04
C PRO A 156 8.59 1.47 13.65
N GLU A 157 9.03 0.48 14.42
CA GLU A 157 10.35 0.46 15.05
C GLU A 157 11.53 0.35 14.05
N LYS A 158 11.27 0.14 12.76
CA LYS A 158 12.28 -0.04 11.69
C LYS A 158 12.42 1.20 10.79
N ILE A 159 12.78 2.35 11.38
CA ILE A 159 12.90 3.66 10.66
C ILE A 159 13.81 3.60 9.43
N HIS A 160 14.98 2.96 9.53
CA HIS A 160 15.93 2.91 8.41
C HIS A 160 15.38 2.12 7.24
N GLU A 161 14.65 1.04 7.52
CA GLU A 161 13.99 0.21 6.55
C GLU A 161 12.75 0.90 5.95
N ARG A 162 12.02 1.72 6.73
CA ARG A 162 10.89 2.53 6.24
C ARG A 162 11.28 3.49 5.13
N MET A 163 12.45 4.14 5.24
CA MET A 163 12.96 5.00 4.16
C MET A 163 13.19 4.22 2.85
N ARG A 164 13.52 2.93 2.93
CA ARG A 164 13.68 2.06 1.76
C ARG A 164 12.35 1.55 1.22
N MET A 165 11.27 1.55 2.02
CA MET A 165 9.95 1.09 1.59
C MET A 165 9.32 1.97 0.52
N ALA A 166 9.68 3.26 0.46
CA ALA A 166 9.28 4.14 -0.63
C ALA A 166 9.74 3.58 -2.00
N GLU A 167 11.01 3.15 -2.10
CA GLU A 167 11.56 2.54 -3.31
C GLU A 167 10.91 1.19 -3.61
N VAL A 168 10.78 0.32 -2.59
CA VAL A 168 10.15 -1.00 -2.74
C VAL A 168 8.73 -0.89 -3.29
N ASN A 169 7.90 -0.02 -2.70
CA ASN A 169 6.52 0.18 -3.14
C ASN A 169 6.45 0.82 -4.53
N ARG A 170 7.29 1.82 -4.84
CA ARG A 170 7.35 2.40 -6.20
C ARG A 170 7.59 1.30 -7.25
N ARG A 171 8.60 0.46 -7.02
CA ARG A 171 8.94 -0.65 -7.93
C ARG A 171 7.84 -1.72 -7.98
N PHE A 172 7.21 -2.00 -6.83
CA PHE A 172 6.07 -2.90 -6.75
C PHE A 172 4.93 -2.41 -7.66
N PHE A 173 4.51 -1.14 -7.54
CA PHE A 173 3.44 -0.60 -8.37
C PHE A 173 3.80 -0.48 -9.85
N GLU A 174 5.06 -0.20 -10.19
CA GLU A 174 5.52 -0.21 -11.58
C GLU A 174 5.39 -1.60 -12.21
N MET A 175 5.77 -2.64 -11.46
CA MET A 175 5.76 -4.04 -11.92
C MET A 175 4.37 -4.69 -11.82
N ALA A 176 3.53 -4.26 -10.88
CA ALA A 176 2.16 -4.75 -10.66
C ALA A 176 1.14 -4.27 -11.72
N ARG A 177 1.56 -3.43 -12.68
CA ARG A 177 0.70 -2.97 -13.80
C ARG A 177 0.40 -4.05 -14.86
N GLY A 178 0.98 -5.24 -14.74
CA GLY A 178 0.67 -6.39 -15.59
C GLY A 178 -0.51 -7.22 -15.07
N ASP A 179 -0.89 -8.27 -15.81
CA ASP A 179 -1.92 -9.22 -15.40
C ASP A 179 -1.36 -10.22 -14.37
N LEU A 180 -1.04 -9.71 -13.18
CA LEU A 180 -0.55 -10.52 -12.06
C LEU A 180 -1.71 -10.91 -11.11
N GLY A 181 -1.76 -12.18 -10.71
CA GLY A 181 -2.65 -12.65 -9.67
C GLY A 181 -2.10 -12.42 -8.26
N PHE A 182 -2.85 -12.90 -7.25
CA PHE A 182 -2.45 -12.76 -5.84
C PHE A 182 -1.12 -13.44 -5.53
N THR A 183 -0.91 -14.66 -6.04
CA THR A 183 0.33 -15.41 -5.84
C THR A 183 1.52 -14.65 -6.41
N GLU A 184 1.37 -14.14 -7.63
CA GLU A 184 2.39 -13.40 -8.33
C GLU A 184 2.74 -12.09 -7.61
N LEU A 185 1.74 -11.35 -7.11
CA LEU A 185 1.96 -10.12 -6.35
C LEU A 185 2.59 -10.38 -4.98
N PHE A 186 2.18 -11.45 -4.28
CA PHE A 186 2.79 -11.85 -3.02
C PHE A 186 4.27 -12.21 -3.20
N VAL A 187 4.61 -12.99 -4.24
CA VAL A 187 6.00 -13.35 -4.54
C VAL A 187 6.79 -12.12 -5.02
N LEU A 188 6.17 -11.21 -5.78
CA LEU A 188 6.78 -9.95 -6.19
C LEU A 188 7.19 -9.10 -4.98
N ALA A 189 6.31 -8.98 -3.98
CA ALA A 189 6.61 -8.26 -2.75
C ALA A 189 7.80 -8.88 -2.01
N ASN A 190 7.84 -10.21 -1.86
CA ASN A 190 8.98 -10.92 -1.25
C ASN A 190 10.27 -10.68 -2.06
N ALA A 191 10.24 -10.84 -3.37
CA ALA A 191 11.42 -10.72 -4.22
C ALA A 191 12.00 -9.29 -4.23
N LEU A 192 11.15 -8.26 -4.21
CA LEU A 192 11.59 -6.86 -4.10
C LEU A 192 12.25 -6.59 -2.74
N LEU A 193 11.69 -7.12 -1.65
CA LEU A 193 12.30 -6.99 -0.32
C LEU A 193 13.69 -7.63 -0.27
N VAL A 194 13.84 -8.85 -0.79
CA VAL A 194 15.15 -9.55 -0.88
C VAL A 194 16.20 -8.68 -1.56
N GLN A 195 15.83 -8.04 -2.68
CA GLN A 195 16.77 -7.24 -3.45
C GLN A 195 17.11 -5.90 -2.75
N THR A 196 16.12 -5.19 -2.22
CA THR A 196 16.35 -3.85 -1.65
C THR A 196 16.96 -3.89 -0.24
N LEU A 197 16.73 -4.96 0.52
CA LEU A 197 17.30 -5.11 1.86
C LEU A 197 18.73 -5.70 1.85
N GLY A 198 19.26 -6.09 0.69
CA GLY A 198 20.69 -6.33 0.48
C GLY A 198 21.30 -7.40 1.38
N GLY A 199 20.53 -8.42 1.77
CA GLY A 199 20.95 -9.49 2.68
C GLY A 199 20.47 -9.35 4.13
N ASN A 200 19.93 -8.20 4.55
CA ASN A 200 19.24 -8.07 5.84
C ASN A 200 17.77 -8.53 5.72
N CYS A 201 17.59 -9.83 5.56
CA CYS A 201 16.29 -10.39 5.19
C CYS A 201 15.40 -10.75 6.38
N ASN A 202 15.90 -10.52 7.60
CA ASN A 202 15.17 -10.73 8.84
C ASN A 202 14.31 -9.52 9.23
N VAL A 203 14.10 -8.58 8.30
CA VAL A 203 13.20 -7.45 8.52
C VAL A 203 11.76 -7.97 8.44
N PRO A 204 10.99 -7.91 9.53
CA PRO A 204 9.57 -8.23 9.46
C PRO A 204 8.90 -7.26 8.50
N ALA A 205 8.15 -7.80 7.54
CA ALA A 205 7.40 -7.02 6.59
C ALA A 205 6.06 -7.70 6.32
N ARG A 206 5.08 -6.93 5.86
CA ARG A 206 3.79 -7.46 5.44
C ARG A 206 3.31 -6.78 4.17
N LEU A 207 2.55 -7.52 3.38
CA LEU A 207 1.77 -6.99 2.27
C LEU A 207 0.37 -6.71 2.80
N VAL A 208 0.00 -5.44 2.89
CA VAL A 208 -1.33 -4.99 3.23
C VAL A 208 -2.17 -4.93 1.97
N LEU A 209 -3.41 -5.42 2.06
CA LEU A 209 -4.39 -5.42 0.99
C LEU A 209 -5.65 -4.76 1.52
N ILE A 210 -6.10 -3.72 0.83
CA ILE A 210 -7.30 -2.97 1.17
C ILE A 210 -8.28 -3.05 0.01
N ARG A 211 -9.51 -3.43 0.32
CA ARG A 211 -10.63 -3.43 -0.60
C ARG A 211 -11.84 -2.84 0.12
N ASP A 212 -12.35 -1.74 -0.41
CA ASP A 212 -13.48 -1.03 0.19
C ASP A 212 -13.15 -0.70 1.68
N PRO A 213 -14.03 -0.88 2.71
CA PRO A 213 -13.63 -0.63 4.10
C PRO A 213 -12.83 -1.77 4.73
N TYR A 214 -12.52 -2.84 3.99
CA TYR A 214 -11.86 -4.01 4.54
C TYR A 214 -10.36 -3.92 4.27
N TYR A 215 -9.57 -4.22 5.30
CA TYR A 215 -8.15 -4.44 5.16
C TYR A 215 -7.76 -5.84 5.67
N THR A 216 -6.74 -6.40 5.06
CA THR A 216 -6.06 -7.61 5.54
C THR A 216 -4.56 -7.46 5.29
N SER A 217 -3.76 -8.30 5.93
CA SER A 217 -2.31 -8.28 5.72
C SER A 217 -1.74 -9.68 5.74
N LEU A 218 -0.78 -9.92 4.84
CA LEU A 218 -0.04 -11.18 4.75
C LEU A 218 1.41 -10.96 5.18
N PRO A 219 1.96 -11.76 6.10
CA PRO A 219 3.37 -11.67 6.43
C PRO A 219 4.23 -12.02 5.22
N LEU A 220 5.27 -11.22 4.97
CA LEU A 220 6.25 -11.47 3.93
C LEU A 220 7.43 -12.25 4.52
N SER A 221 7.76 -13.37 3.91
CA SER A 221 8.80 -14.31 4.34
C SER A 221 10.07 -14.15 3.51
N ALA A 222 10.52 -12.89 3.35
CA ALA A 222 11.69 -12.57 2.54
C ALA A 222 12.97 -13.27 3.03
N SER A 223 13.06 -13.58 4.34
CA SER A 223 14.16 -14.32 4.95
C SER A 223 14.39 -15.69 4.30
N SER A 224 13.31 -16.44 4.00
CA SER A 224 13.38 -17.75 3.35
C SER A 224 13.94 -17.64 1.92
N LEU A 225 13.55 -16.58 1.20
CA LEU A 225 13.97 -16.35 -0.18
C LEU A 225 15.39 -15.79 -0.30
N CYS A 226 15.97 -15.28 0.78
CA CYS A 226 17.33 -14.74 0.72
C CYS A 226 18.44 -15.75 0.52
N ARG A 227 18.21 -17.02 0.87
CA ARG A 227 19.13 -18.11 0.51
C ARG A 227 19.15 -18.36 -0.99
N GLU A 228 18.03 -18.07 -1.66
CA GLU A 228 17.77 -18.32 -3.07
C GLU A 228 17.53 -16.99 -3.82
N LYS A 229 18.38 -15.99 -3.54
CA LYS A 229 18.22 -14.61 -4.07
C LYS A 229 18.28 -14.56 -5.59
N GLU A 230 18.97 -15.51 -6.21
CA GLU A 230 19.07 -15.69 -7.65
C GLU A 230 17.69 -16.01 -8.25
N PHE A 231 16.90 -16.85 -7.57
CA PHE A 231 15.53 -17.15 -7.97
C PHE A 231 14.58 -15.95 -7.74
N ALA A 232 14.81 -15.16 -6.69
CA ALA A 232 14.09 -13.89 -6.52
C ALA A 232 14.34 -12.94 -7.70
N GLN A 233 15.61 -12.76 -8.09
CA GLN A 233 15.97 -11.93 -9.24
C GLN A 233 15.44 -12.48 -10.55
N PHE A 234 15.48 -13.80 -10.74
CA PHE A 234 14.91 -14.46 -11.90
C PHE A 234 13.41 -14.17 -12.02
N TYR A 235 12.66 -14.27 -10.92
CA TYR A 235 11.25 -13.93 -10.91
C TYR A 235 10.99 -12.45 -11.27
N LEU A 236 11.78 -11.52 -10.71
CA LEU A 236 11.68 -10.10 -11.07
C LEU A 236 11.93 -9.88 -12.57
N ASP A 237 12.89 -10.60 -13.16
CA ASP A 237 13.20 -10.51 -14.59
C ASP A 237 12.05 -11.05 -15.45
N LEU A 238 11.39 -12.14 -15.04
CA LEU A 238 10.21 -12.68 -15.73
C LEU A 238 9.01 -11.72 -15.68
N VAL A 239 8.76 -11.09 -14.52
CA VAL A 239 7.69 -10.08 -14.37
C VAL A 239 7.97 -8.89 -15.29
N ARG A 240 9.21 -8.39 -15.33
CA ARG A 240 9.60 -7.29 -16.25
C ARG A 240 9.42 -7.69 -17.71
N ALA A 241 9.73 -8.93 -18.05
CA ALA A 241 9.56 -9.48 -19.39
C ALA A 241 8.09 -9.77 -19.77
N ARG A 242 7.14 -9.63 -18.83
CA ARG A 242 5.73 -10.05 -18.98
C ARG A 242 5.63 -11.51 -19.45
N SER A 243 6.47 -12.37 -18.89
CA SER A 243 6.60 -13.77 -19.29
C SER A 243 5.35 -14.57 -18.93
N GLY A 244 4.95 -15.49 -19.83
CA GLY A 244 3.92 -16.49 -19.55
C GLY A 244 4.32 -17.51 -18.46
N TYR A 245 5.60 -17.57 -18.09
CA TYR A 245 6.10 -18.44 -17.02
C TYR A 245 5.95 -17.82 -15.62
N THR A 246 5.57 -16.54 -15.52
CA THR A 246 5.46 -15.82 -14.24
C THR A 246 4.60 -16.57 -13.23
N SER A 247 3.44 -17.08 -13.64
CA SER A 247 2.51 -17.78 -12.73
C SER A 247 3.08 -19.11 -12.20
N TYR A 248 3.72 -19.89 -13.07
CA TYR A 248 4.36 -21.15 -12.68
C TYR A 248 5.52 -20.93 -11.72
N VAL A 249 6.39 -19.96 -12.01
CA VAL A 249 7.53 -19.62 -11.14
C VAL A 249 7.05 -19.02 -9.82
N ALA A 250 6.02 -18.17 -9.83
CA ALA A 250 5.44 -17.65 -8.59
C ALA A 250 4.88 -18.79 -7.71
N SER A 251 4.18 -19.75 -8.31
CA SER A 251 3.63 -20.90 -7.58
C SER A 251 4.73 -21.77 -6.96
N ALA A 252 5.79 -22.07 -7.71
CA ALA A 252 6.94 -22.81 -7.20
C ALA A 252 7.71 -22.03 -6.11
N LEU A 253 7.86 -20.71 -6.27
CA LEU A 253 8.46 -19.85 -5.25
C LEU A 253 7.62 -19.78 -3.98
N LEU A 254 6.29 -19.70 -4.10
CA LEU A 254 5.41 -19.75 -2.94
C LEU A 254 5.54 -21.09 -2.21
N ARG A 255 5.60 -22.20 -2.94
CA ARG A 255 5.84 -23.51 -2.35
C ARG A 255 7.19 -23.57 -1.64
N TYR A 256 8.25 -23.08 -2.27
CA TYR A 256 9.56 -22.97 -1.63
C TYR A 256 9.52 -22.13 -0.35
N LEU A 257 8.83 -20.99 -0.35
CA LEU A 257 8.64 -20.17 0.85
C LEU A 257 7.94 -20.94 1.99
N GLN A 258 7.07 -21.90 1.66
CA GLN A 258 6.32 -22.70 2.63
C GLN A 258 7.05 -23.97 3.08
N THR A 259 7.80 -24.63 2.20
CA THR A 259 8.37 -25.97 2.44
C THR A 259 9.90 -26.02 2.45
N GLY A 260 10.57 -25.00 1.90
CA GLY A 260 12.01 -24.98 1.66
C GLY A 260 12.47 -25.87 0.50
N ASP A 261 11.55 -26.46 -0.27
CA ASP A 261 11.88 -27.35 -1.38
C ASP A 261 12.13 -26.57 -2.68
N VAL A 262 13.37 -26.66 -3.18
CA VAL A 262 13.82 -26.00 -4.42
C VAL A 262 13.60 -26.85 -5.68
N GLY A 263 13.24 -28.13 -5.55
CA GLY A 263 13.21 -29.08 -6.66
C GLY A 263 12.30 -28.64 -7.81
N GLU A 264 11.13 -28.06 -7.50
CA GLU A 264 10.19 -27.57 -8.50
C GLU A 264 10.75 -26.37 -9.28
N LEU A 265 11.50 -25.49 -8.62
CA LEU A 265 12.16 -24.34 -9.26
C LEU A 265 13.22 -24.81 -10.26
N TYR A 266 14.07 -25.75 -9.88
CA TYR A 266 15.07 -26.33 -10.78
C TYR A 266 14.43 -27.07 -11.97
N ALA A 267 13.32 -27.78 -11.74
CA ALA A 267 12.58 -28.44 -12.81
C ALA A 267 12.03 -27.43 -13.83
N ILE A 268 11.46 -26.32 -13.37
CA ILE A 268 10.99 -25.24 -14.25
C ILE A 268 12.15 -24.66 -15.07
N VAL A 269 13.26 -24.31 -14.42
CA VAL A 269 14.44 -23.73 -15.10
C VAL A 269 15.01 -24.70 -16.14
N ARG A 270 15.13 -25.99 -15.80
CA ARG A 270 15.58 -27.03 -16.74
C ARG A 270 14.64 -27.14 -17.94
N ASN A 271 13.33 -27.08 -17.75
CA ASN A 271 12.38 -27.13 -18.85
C ASN A 271 12.48 -25.88 -19.74
N MET A 272 12.70 -24.71 -19.12
CA MET A 272 12.90 -23.46 -19.86
C MET A 272 14.20 -23.49 -20.68
N THR A 273 15.33 -23.97 -20.14
CA THR A 273 16.59 -24.06 -20.90
C THR A 273 16.50 -24.97 -22.12
N GLN A 274 15.65 -25.99 -22.07
CA GLN A 274 15.41 -26.91 -23.18
C GLN A 274 14.36 -26.40 -24.18
N SER A 275 13.62 -25.35 -23.84
CA SER A 275 12.56 -24.81 -24.67
C SER A 275 13.10 -23.94 -25.81
N ARG A 276 12.73 -24.28 -27.05
CA ARG A 276 13.00 -23.45 -28.23
C ARG A 276 12.06 -22.25 -28.36
N ARG A 277 11.02 -22.16 -27.51
CA ARG A 277 9.95 -21.16 -27.60
C ARG A 277 10.12 -19.95 -26.68
N LEU A 278 11.24 -19.87 -25.94
CA LEU A 278 11.51 -18.71 -25.11
C LEU A 278 11.69 -17.45 -25.97
N THR A 279 11.09 -16.36 -25.51
CA THR A 279 11.41 -15.01 -25.96
C THR A 279 12.87 -14.67 -25.64
N SER A 280 13.43 -13.63 -26.28
CA SER A 280 14.78 -13.17 -25.96
C SER A 280 14.93 -12.80 -24.48
N ALA A 281 13.97 -12.05 -23.93
CA ALA A 281 13.98 -11.62 -22.54
C ALA A 281 13.93 -12.80 -21.55
N GLU A 282 13.11 -13.82 -21.83
CA GLU A 282 13.06 -15.05 -21.01
C GLU A 282 14.36 -15.84 -21.11
N ARG A 283 14.94 -15.96 -22.32
CA ARG A 283 16.21 -16.64 -22.52
C ARG A 283 17.34 -15.94 -21.77
N ASP A 284 17.35 -14.61 -21.77
CA ASP A 284 18.33 -13.81 -21.03
C ASP A 284 18.17 -13.98 -19.52
N ALA A 285 16.92 -13.99 -19.02
CA ALA A 285 16.63 -14.22 -17.60
C ALA A 285 17.11 -15.61 -17.15
N VAL A 286 16.81 -16.66 -17.92
CA VAL A 286 17.25 -18.04 -17.65
C VAL A 286 18.77 -18.13 -17.72
N SER A 287 19.40 -17.54 -18.73
CA SER A 287 20.86 -17.58 -18.88
C SER A 287 21.58 -16.88 -17.72
N ARG A 288 21.05 -15.75 -17.24
CA ARG A 288 21.57 -15.06 -16.04
C ARG A 288 21.42 -15.90 -14.78
N LEU A 289 20.31 -16.62 -14.63
CA LEU A 289 20.10 -17.51 -13.50
C LEU A 289 21.11 -18.67 -13.54
N VAL A 290 21.20 -19.39 -14.66
CA VAL A 290 22.11 -20.54 -14.84
C VAL A 290 23.58 -20.16 -14.64
N ALA A 291 23.98 -18.93 -14.98
CA ALA A 291 25.34 -18.46 -14.73
C ALA A 291 25.66 -18.22 -13.23
N ARG A 292 24.66 -18.27 -12.34
CA ARG A 292 24.77 -17.90 -10.91
C ARG A 292 24.42 -19.05 -9.95
N ILE A 293 23.85 -20.14 -10.44
CA ILE A 293 23.52 -21.37 -9.69
C ILE A 293 24.44 -22.50 -10.11
#